data_AF-A0A7N9IFL3-F1
#
_entry.id   AF-A0A7N9IFL3-F1
#
_cell.length_a   1.000
_cell.length_b   1.000
_cell.length_c   1.000
_cell.angle_alpha   90.00
_cell.angle_beta   90.00
_cell.angle_gamma   90.00
#
_symmetry.space_group_name_H-M   'P 1'
#
loop_
_entity.id
_entity.type
_entity.pdbx_description
1 polymer ?
#
loop_
_entity_poly.entity_id
_entity_poly.type
_entity_poly.pdbx_seq_one_letter_code
_entity_poly.pdbx_strand_id
1 'polypeptide(L)'
;LPPLLFEVSSLENAFQIGGHPWHYIITPNKRKQKGVFHICALKDNCLAKNGIQEMDCCSLESDWIYFHPDASGRIIHVGPNQVKVLKLTEIENNSFQHQISEDFVILADRENNKNENVLTVTASGRVVKKSFNLLDDDPEQETFKIVDYEDELDLLSVVAVTQIDAEGKAHLDFHCNEYGTLLKSIPLVESWDVTYSHEVYFDRDLVLHIEQKPNRVFSCYVYQMVCNTAEEEETINRSC
;
A
#
# COMPACT_ATOMS: atom_id res chain seq x y z
N LEU A 1 -15.59 38.15 -11.54
CA LEU A 1 -14.95 37.18 -10.61
C LEU A 1 -15.11 35.80 -11.24
N PRO A 2 -14.07 34.96 -11.25
CA PRO A 2 -14.21 33.57 -11.72
C PRO A 2 -15.21 32.81 -10.83
N PRO A 3 -16.03 31.90 -11.39
CA PRO A 3 -17.01 31.14 -10.60
C PRO A 3 -16.33 30.08 -9.73
N LEU A 4 -16.87 29.87 -8.53
CA LEU A 4 -16.54 28.71 -7.69
C LEU A 4 -17.22 27.47 -8.32
N LEU A 5 -16.42 26.46 -8.67
CA LEU A 5 -16.91 25.26 -9.35
C LEU A 5 -17.14 24.07 -8.41
N PHE A 6 -16.40 24.00 -7.29
CA PHE A 6 -16.45 22.89 -6.36
C PHE A 6 -15.93 23.32 -4.99
N GLU A 7 -16.56 22.85 -3.92
CA GLU A 7 -16.13 23.07 -2.54
C GLU A 7 -16.50 21.84 -1.70
N VAL A 8 -15.55 21.35 -0.89
CA VAL A 8 -15.78 20.25 0.05
C VAL A 8 -14.94 20.46 1.31
N SER A 9 -15.45 19.98 2.45
CA SER A 9 -14.72 20.00 3.72
C SER A 9 -14.16 18.61 4.04
N SER A 10 -12.85 18.52 4.29
CA SER A 10 -12.20 17.28 4.71
C SER A 10 -11.57 17.44 6.10
N LEU A 11 -11.52 16.34 6.87
CA LEU A 11 -10.87 16.32 8.18
C LEU A 11 -9.34 16.37 8.08
N GLU A 12 -8.82 15.71 7.04
CA GLU A 12 -7.40 15.48 6.82
C GLU A 12 -7.00 16.04 5.45
N ASN A 13 -5.70 16.18 5.19
CA ASN A 13 -5.19 16.58 3.88
C ASN A 13 -5.25 15.45 2.84
N ALA A 14 -6.22 14.53 2.95
CA ALA A 14 -6.38 13.35 2.11
C ALA A 14 -7.30 13.60 0.90
N PHE A 15 -7.47 14.86 0.48
CA PHE A 15 -8.32 15.20 -0.66
C PHE A 15 -7.62 14.91 -1.98
N GLN A 16 -8.28 14.14 -2.85
CA GLN A 16 -7.79 13.85 -4.20
C GLN A 16 -8.93 13.88 -5.20
N ILE A 17 -8.67 14.35 -6.43
CA ILE A 17 -9.58 14.25 -7.57
C ILE A 17 -8.91 13.38 -8.62
N GLY A 18 -9.63 12.41 -9.17
CA GLY A 18 -9.10 11.49 -10.16
C GLY A 18 -10.12 10.45 -10.58
N GLY A 19 -9.62 9.31 -11.06
CA GLY A 19 -10.45 8.20 -11.52
C GLY A 19 -11.10 8.44 -12.88
N HIS A 20 -11.55 7.34 -13.48
CA HIS A 20 -12.32 7.33 -14.71
C HIS A 20 -13.61 6.54 -14.48
N PRO A 21 -14.78 7.20 -14.43
CA PRO A 21 -15.02 8.64 -14.57
C PRO A 21 -14.60 9.47 -13.35
N TRP A 22 -14.63 10.82 -13.47
CA TRP A 22 -14.14 11.76 -12.45
C TRP A 22 -14.85 11.63 -11.09
N HIS A 23 -14.08 11.24 -10.09
CA HIS A 23 -14.47 11.15 -8.68
C HIS A 23 -13.47 11.92 -7.80
N TYR A 24 -13.81 12.06 -6.54
CA TYR A 24 -12.89 12.56 -5.52
C TYR A 24 -12.92 11.67 -4.29
N ILE A 25 -11.79 11.61 -3.58
CA ILE A 25 -11.63 10.94 -2.31
C ILE A 25 -11.52 12.00 -1.21
N ILE A 26 -12.23 11.81 -0.09
CA ILE A 26 -12.10 12.62 1.12
C ILE A 26 -12.17 11.77 2.38
N THR A 27 -11.49 12.22 3.43
CA THR A 27 -11.86 11.90 4.81
C THR A 27 -12.95 12.89 5.26
N PRO A 28 -14.18 12.44 5.60
CA PRO A 28 -15.24 13.34 6.04
C PRO A 28 -14.84 14.16 7.27
N ASN A 29 -15.27 15.42 7.36
CA ASN A 29 -14.96 16.32 8.49
C ASN A 29 -15.69 15.95 9.80
N LYS A 30 -15.50 14.73 10.28
CA LYS A 30 -16.04 14.20 11.53
C LYS A 30 -14.97 13.34 12.20
N ARG A 31 -14.57 13.71 13.42
CA ARG A 31 -13.52 12.97 14.18
C ARG A 31 -13.77 11.47 14.34
N LYS A 32 -15.04 11.04 14.35
CA LYS A 32 -15.42 9.62 14.45
C LYS A 32 -15.17 8.82 13.15
N GLN A 33 -14.84 9.51 12.06
CA GLN A 33 -14.60 8.93 10.73
C GLN A 33 -13.13 9.16 10.31
N LYS A 34 -12.22 9.29 11.28
CA LYS A 34 -10.79 9.31 11.01
C LYS A 34 -10.39 7.93 10.46
N GLY A 35 -9.61 7.87 9.38
CA GLY A 35 -9.29 6.61 8.69
C GLY A 35 -10.43 6.06 7.80
N VAL A 36 -11.50 6.84 7.60
CA VAL A 36 -12.60 6.47 6.70
C VAL A 36 -12.60 7.37 5.48
N PHE A 37 -12.54 6.77 4.30
CA PHE A 37 -12.49 7.47 3.02
C PHE A 37 -13.83 7.36 2.30
N HIS A 38 -14.30 8.47 1.75
CA HIS A 38 -15.48 8.51 0.90
C HIS A 38 -15.06 8.80 -0.54
N ILE A 39 -15.47 7.93 -1.45
CA ILE A 39 -15.31 8.07 -2.90
C ILE A 39 -16.63 8.60 -3.47
N CYS A 40 -16.62 9.83 -3.94
CA CYS A 40 -17.81 10.54 -4.41
C CYS A 40 -17.65 11.00 -5.86
N ALA A 41 -18.73 10.97 -6.62
CA ALA A 41 -18.76 11.50 -7.98
C ALA A 41 -18.60 13.03 -7.96
N LEU A 42 -17.71 13.55 -8.80
CA LEU A 42 -17.44 15.00 -8.84
C LEU A 42 -18.63 15.81 -9.35
N LYS A 43 -19.46 15.19 -10.22
CA LYS A 43 -20.58 15.85 -10.91
C LYS A 43 -21.70 16.31 -9.97
N ASP A 44 -22.05 15.48 -8.98
CA ASP A 44 -23.23 15.65 -8.14
C ASP A 44 -22.96 15.38 -6.65
N ASN A 45 -21.72 15.11 -6.26
CA ASN A 45 -21.28 14.77 -4.90
C ASN A 45 -21.94 13.50 -4.35
N CYS A 46 -22.52 12.66 -5.21
CA CYS A 46 -23.10 11.40 -4.77
C CYS A 46 -22.00 10.40 -4.43
N LEU A 47 -22.15 9.77 -3.27
CA LEU A 47 -21.28 8.68 -2.84
C LEU A 47 -21.45 7.49 -3.79
N ALA A 48 -20.33 6.94 -4.27
CA ALA A 48 -20.37 5.70 -5.04
C ALA A 48 -20.94 4.56 -4.17
N LYS A 49 -21.61 3.59 -4.79
CA LYS A 49 -22.05 2.39 -4.07
C LYS A 49 -20.80 1.64 -3.56
N ASN A 50 -20.78 1.28 -2.29
CA ASN A 50 -19.59 0.80 -1.58
C ASN A 50 -18.41 1.81 -1.60
N GLY A 51 -18.69 3.10 -1.78
CA GLY A 51 -17.67 4.16 -1.83
C GLY A 51 -17.13 4.58 -0.46
N ILE A 52 -17.64 4.01 0.64
CA ILE A 52 -17.05 4.18 1.97
C ILE A 52 -16.01 3.09 2.15
N GLN A 53 -14.75 3.49 2.25
CA GLN A 53 -13.60 2.60 2.42
C GLN A 53 -12.97 2.85 3.77
N GLU A 54 -12.74 1.76 4.50
CA GLU A 54 -12.10 1.72 5.80
C GLU A 54 -11.28 0.43 5.83
N MET A 55 -10.03 0.53 6.28
CA MET A 55 -9.19 -0.64 6.47
C MET A 55 -9.43 -1.18 7.89
N ASP A 56 -9.86 -2.44 8.01
CA ASP A 56 -9.94 -3.11 9.30
C ASP A 56 -8.52 -3.53 9.72
N CYS A 57 -7.76 -2.59 10.27
CA CYS A 57 -6.43 -2.83 10.83
C CYS A 57 -6.25 -2.10 12.17
N CYS A 58 -5.57 -2.74 13.11
CA CYS A 58 -5.21 -2.17 14.40
C CYS A 58 -3.79 -1.61 14.33
N SER A 59 -3.65 -0.42 13.76
CA SER A 59 -2.36 0.23 13.47
C SER A 59 -2.26 1.60 14.18
N LEU A 60 -1.04 2.05 14.50
CA LEU A 60 -0.75 3.43 14.90
C LEU A 60 -0.70 4.37 13.69
N GLU A 61 -0.05 3.93 12.62
CA GLU A 61 -0.05 4.63 11.32
C GLU A 61 -1.43 4.52 10.66
N SER A 62 -1.86 5.60 10.02
CA SER A 62 -3.13 5.61 9.29
C SER A 62 -2.90 5.04 7.89
N ASP A 63 -3.87 4.27 7.41
CA ASP A 63 -3.95 3.83 6.02
C ASP A 63 -4.08 5.03 5.08
N TRP A 64 -3.71 4.83 3.81
CA TRP A 64 -3.85 5.84 2.78
C TRP A 64 -4.45 5.27 1.52
N ILE A 65 -5.10 6.12 0.76
CA ILE A 65 -5.83 5.74 -0.45
C ILE A 65 -5.59 6.78 -1.54
N TYR A 66 -5.49 6.33 -2.79
CA TYR A 66 -5.33 7.22 -3.93
C TYR A 66 -5.84 6.61 -5.23
N PHE A 67 -6.17 7.45 -6.21
CA PHE A 67 -6.53 6.97 -7.54
C PHE A 67 -5.31 6.40 -8.25
N HIS A 68 -5.48 5.22 -8.85
CA HIS A 68 -4.44 4.62 -9.68
C HIS A 68 -4.16 5.52 -10.90
N PRO A 69 -2.90 5.85 -11.22
CA PRO A 69 -2.55 6.82 -12.25
C PRO A 69 -2.73 6.33 -13.70
N ASP A 70 -2.87 5.03 -13.94
CA ASP A 70 -3.03 4.38 -15.27
C ASP A 70 -4.36 4.65 -16.02
N ALA A 71 -5.20 5.56 -15.53
CA ALA A 71 -6.53 5.86 -16.08
C ALA A 71 -7.53 4.68 -16.12
N SER A 72 -7.25 3.56 -15.46
CA SER A 72 -8.13 2.37 -15.41
C SER A 72 -9.39 2.57 -14.56
N GLY A 73 -9.47 3.68 -13.82
CA GLY A 73 -10.49 3.88 -12.80
C GLY A 73 -10.26 3.04 -11.53
N ARG A 74 -9.07 2.46 -11.38
CA ARG A 74 -8.68 1.77 -10.15
C ARG A 74 -8.26 2.74 -9.06
N ILE A 75 -8.28 2.24 -7.83
CA ILE A 75 -7.95 2.97 -6.60
C ILE A 75 -7.07 2.03 -5.78
N ILE A 76 -5.95 2.54 -5.26
CA ILE A 76 -5.05 1.79 -4.38
C ILE A 76 -5.35 2.24 -2.94
N HIS A 77 -5.69 1.29 -2.07
CA HIS A 77 -5.90 1.50 -0.64
C HIS A 77 -4.86 0.68 0.13
N VAL A 78 -3.89 1.37 0.72
CA VAL A 78 -2.72 0.78 1.36
C VAL A 78 -2.88 0.82 2.87
N GLY A 79 -2.75 -0.35 3.50
CA GLY A 79 -2.69 -0.53 4.94
C GLY A 79 -1.36 -1.15 5.35
N PRO A 80 -1.18 -1.42 6.65
CA PRO A 80 0.09 -1.94 7.15
C PRO A 80 0.44 -3.31 6.57
N ASN A 81 -0.54 -4.15 6.25
CA ASN A 81 -0.32 -5.55 5.84
C ASN A 81 -0.99 -5.95 4.53
N GLN A 82 -1.74 -5.03 3.93
CA GLN A 82 -2.50 -5.31 2.72
C GLN A 82 -2.57 -4.07 1.82
N VAL A 83 -2.42 -4.29 0.52
CA VAL A 83 -2.72 -3.31 -0.51
C VAL A 83 -3.97 -3.80 -1.23
N LYS A 84 -5.07 -3.09 -1.10
CA LYS A 84 -6.31 -3.38 -1.83
C LYS A 84 -6.36 -2.53 -3.08
N VAL A 85 -6.41 -3.19 -4.23
CA VAL A 85 -6.72 -2.53 -5.49
C VAL A 85 -8.21 -2.66 -5.73
N LEU A 86 -8.89 -1.51 -5.76
CA LEU A 86 -10.32 -1.40 -5.96
C LEU A 86 -10.59 -0.87 -7.36
N LYS A 87 -11.74 -1.22 -7.92
CA LYS A 87 -12.16 -0.80 -9.26
C LYS A 87 -13.47 -0.03 -9.21
N LEU A 88 -13.46 1.16 -9.79
CA LEU A 88 -14.65 1.94 -10.05
C LEU A 88 -15.34 1.39 -11.30
N THR A 89 -16.58 0.94 -11.16
CA THR A 89 -17.37 0.40 -12.27
C THR A 89 -18.75 1.06 -12.34
N GLU A 90 -19.29 1.20 -13.55
CA GLU A 90 -20.69 1.64 -13.73
C GLU A 90 -21.65 0.56 -13.24
N ILE A 91 -22.75 0.98 -12.59
CA ILE A 91 -23.79 0.05 -12.19
C ILE A 91 -24.63 -0.33 -13.40
N GLU A 92 -24.82 -1.64 -13.61
CA GLU A 92 -25.73 -2.15 -14.63
C GLU A 92 -27.12 -1.50 -14.49
N ASN A 93 -27.60 -0.91 -15.59
CA ASN A 93 -28.87 -0.18 -15.70
C ASN A 93 -28.90 1.25 -15.14
N ASN A 94 -27.77 1.81 -14.67
CA ASN A 94 -27.68 3.23 -14.32
C ASN A 94 -26.27 3.80 -14.57
N SER A 95 -26.04 4.34 -15.76
CA SER A 95 -24.77 4.96 -16.17
C SER A 95 -24.38 6.22 -15.39
N PHE A 96 -25.24 6.70 -14.47
CA PHE A 96 -24.93 7.83 -13.60
C PHE A 96 -24.47 7.41 -12.20
N GLN A 97 -24.58 6.12 -11.87
CA GLN A 97 -24.13 5.60 -10.59
C GLN A 97 -22.96 4.64 -10.78
N HIS A 98 -21.96 4.82 -9.93
CA HIS A 98 -20.77 3.99 -9.90
C HIS A 98 -20.74 3.17 -8.63
N GLN A 99 -20.10 2.03 -8.70
CA GLN A 99 -19.83 1.17 -7.56
C GLN A 99 -18.33 0.88 -7.46
N ILE A 100 -17.89 0.64 -6.23
CA ILE A 100 -16.56 0.17 -5.92
C ILE A 100 -16.64 -1.33 -5.67
N SER A 101 -15.76 -2.07 -6.33
CA SER A 101 -15.52 -3.50 -6.10
C SER A 101 -14.04 -3.75 -5.90
N GLU A 102 -13.69 -4.78 -5.14
CA GLU A 102 -12.31 -5.26 -5.07
C GLU A 102 -11.89 -5.86 -6.43
N ASP A 103 -10.67 -5.54 -6.86
CA ASP A 103 -10.04 -6.11 -8.06
C ASP A 103 -9.08 -7.22 -7.63
N PHE A 104 -8.07 -6.88 -6.83
CA PHE A 104 -7.17 -7.82 -6.18
C PHE A 104 -6.58 -7.25 -4.88
N VAL A 105 -5.91 -8.10 -4.11
CA VAL A 105 -5.26 -7.75 -2.85
C VAL A 105 -3.84 -8.32 -2.82
N ILE A 106 -2.88 -7.49 -2.44
CA ILE A 106 -1.51 -7.90 -2.10
C ILE A 106 -1.43 -7.98 -0.57
N LEU A 107 -0.87 -9.07 -0.04
CA LEU A 107 -0.74 -9.32 1.40
C LEU A 107 0.73 -9.41 1.78
N ALA A 108 1.07 -8.88 2.94
CA ALA A 108 2.40 -9.05 3.53
C ALA A 108 2.63 -10.53 3.89
N ASP A 109 3.85 -11.01 3.69
CA ASP A 109 4.29 -12.34 4.09
C ASP A 109 4.51 -12.40 5.61
N ARG A 110 3.41 -12.61 6.31
CA ARG A 110 3.41 -12.76 7.77
C ARG A 110 3.30 -14.22 8.13
N GLU A 111 4.17 -14.70 9.02
CA GLU A 111 3.92 -15.96 9.69
C GLU A 111 2.57 -15.87 10.41
N ASN A 112 1.67 -16.81 10.11
CA ASN A 112 0.40 -16.98 10.81
C ASN A 112 0.66 -17.45 12.25
N ASN A 113 1.27 -16.61 13.08
CA ASN A 113 1.23 -16.72 14.52
C ASN A 113 -0.19 -16.37 14.94
N LYS A 114 -1.12 -17.30 14.68
CA LYS A 114 -2.50 -17.27 15.14
C LYS A 114 -2.50 -17.07 16.63
N ASN A 115 -2.52 -15.81 17.11
CA ASN A 115 -2.71 -15.41 18.50
C ASN A 115 -2.46 -16.57 19.47
N GLU A 116 -1.22 -17.07 19.53
CA GLU A 116 -0.91 -18.12 20.48
C GLU A 116 -1.01 -17.40 21.81
N ASN A 117 -2.17 -17.55 22.44
CA ASN A 117 -2.41 -17.09 23.79
C ASN A 117 -1.37 -17.81 24.65
N VAL A 118 -0.22 -17.18 24.87
CA VAL A 118 0.86 -17.74 25.67
C VAL A 118 0.31 -17.88 27.09
N LEU A 119 -0.15 -19.09 27.41
CA LEU A 119 -0.62 -19.46 28.73
C LEU A 119 0.60 -19.54 29.63
N THR A 120 0.87 -18.47 30.39
CA THR A 120 1.96 -18.48 31.36
C THR A 120 1.43 -19.07 32.67
N VAL A 121 1.96 -20.20 33.10
CA VAL A 121 1.66 -20.78 34.42
C VAL A 121 2.61 -20.18 35.44
N THR A 122 2.09 -19.47 36.44
CA THR A 122 2.91 -18.97 37.55
C THR A 122 3.33 -20.11 38.47
N ALA A 123 4.38 -19.93 39.27
CA ALA A 123 4.85 -20.93 40.26
C ALA A 123 3.78 -21.37 41.29
N SER A 124 2.64 -20.66 41.37
CA SER A 124 1.47 -21.01 42.18
C SER A 124 0.38 -21.80 41.43
N GLY A 125 0.62 -22.19 40.18
CA GLY A 125 -0.34 -22.91 39.34
C GLY A 125 -1.43 -22.03 38.73
N ARG A 126 -1.35 -20.70 38.84
CA ARG A 126 -2.30 -19.80 38.16
C ARG A 126 -1.94 -19.71 36.69
N VAL A 127 -2.92 -19.97 35.84
CA VAL A 127 -2.81 -19.76 34.40
C VAL A 127 -3.12 -18.29 34.12
N VAL A 128 -2.13 -17.53 33.65
CA VAL A 128 -2.31 -16.14 33.21
C VAL A 128 -2.38 -16.14 31.69
N LYS A 129 -3.52 -15.71 31.16
CA LYS A 129 -3.66 -15.40 29.74
C LYS A 129 -3.11 -14.00 29.52
N LYS A 130 -1.89 -13.89 28.99
CA LYS A 130 -1.37 -12.62 28.47
C LYS A 130 -1.98 -12.42 27.08
N SER A 131 -2.98 -11.55 26.96
CA SER A 131 -3.42 -11.05 25.66
C SER A 131 -2.64 -9.78 25.36
N PHE A 132 -1.50 -9.91 24.68
CA PHE A 132 -0.97 -8.78 23.92
C PHE A 132 -1.70 -8.82 22.59
N ASN A 133 -2.50 -7.79 22.29
CA ASN A 133 -2.94 -7.60 20.92
C ASN A 133 -1.73 -6.96 20.22
N LEU A 134 -1.05 -7.75 19.41
CA LEU A 134 0.00 -7.26 18.52
C LEU A 134 -0.68 -6.28 17.54
N LEU A 135 -0.11 -5.09 17.38
CA LEU A 135 -0.57 -4.14 16.38
C LEU A 135 -0.19 -4.64 14.99
N ASP A 136 -1.00 -4.28 13.99
CA ASP A 136 -0.71 -4.66 12.61
C ASP A 136 0.54 -3.98 12.07
N ASP A 137 0.98 -2.87 12.67
CA ASP A 137 2.24 -2.19 12.37
C ASP A 137 3.34 -2.41 13.42
N ASP A 138 3.24 -3.49 14.21
CA ASP A 138 4.32 -3.83 15.12
C ASP A 138 5.62 -4.11 14.34
N PRO A 139 6.79 -3.59 14.80
CA PRO A 139 8.04 -3.70 14.05
C PRO A 139 8.48 -5.13 13.75
N GLU A 140 8.07 -6.10 14.57
CA GLU A 140 8.37 -7.54 14.38
C GLU A 140 7.56 -8.17 13.23
N GLN A 141 6.53 -7.48 12.71
CA GLN A 141 5.72 -7.90 11.58
C GLN A 141 6.15 -7.18 10.31
N GLU A 142 6.01 -7.86 9.18
CA GLU A 142 6.26 -7.24 7.89
C GLU A 142 5.18 -6.21 7.57
N THR A 143 5.59 -4.97 7.27
CA THR A 143 4.69 -3.84 7.00
C THR A 143 4.99 -3.17 5.67
N PHE A 144 3.94 -2.77 4.95
CA PHE A 144 4.07 -1.98 3.73
C PHE A 144 4.32 -0.51 4.07
N LYS A 145 5.33 0.08 3.42
CA LYS A 145 5.72 1.49 3.64
C LYS A 145 5.57 2.35 2.39
N ILE A 146 5.80 1.80 1.21
CA ILE A 146 5.76 2.52 -0.05
C ILE A 146 5.06 1.64 -1.09
N VAL A 147 4.15 2.22 -1.86
CA VAL A 147 3.47 1.56 -2.98
C VAL A 147 3.40 2.56 -4.11
N ASP A 148 4.09 2.27 -5.21
CA ASP A 148 4.17 3.11 -6.39
C ASP A 148 3.87 2.30 -7.66
N TYR A 149 3.41 3.00 -8.70
CA TYR A 149 3.16 2.45 -10.03
C TYR A 149 4.17 3.00 -11.03
N GLU A 150 4.76 2.11 -11.83
CA GLU A 150 5.66 2.44 -12.92
C GLU A 150 4.96 2.12 -14.25
N ASP A 151 4.84 3.14 -15.11
CA ASP A 151 3.95 3.13 -16.27
C ASP A 151 4.55 2.49 -17.53
N GLU A 152 5.88 2.43 -17.63
CA GLU A 152 6.54 1.87 -18.80
C GLU A 152 6.62 0.33 -18.78
N LEU A 153 6.77 -0.24 -17.59
CA LEU A 153 6.81 -1.68 -17.33
C LEU A 153 5.46 -2.22 -16.87
N ASP A 154 4.51 -1.35 -16.54
CA ASP A 154 3.19 -1.67 -16.02
C ASP A 154 3.27 -2.53 -14.74
N LEU A 155 4.07 -2.05 -13.78
CA LEU A 155 4.35 -2.75 -12.51
C LEU A 155 3.95 -1.92 -11.31
N LEU A 156 3.53 -2.60 -10.26
CA LEU A 156 3.41 -2.04 -8.92
C LEU A 156 4.67 -2.40 -8.13
N SER A 157 5.36 -1.40 -7.60
CA SER A 157 6.48 -1.58 -6.69
C SER A 157 6.01 -1.38 -5.25
N VAL A 158 6.26 -2.36 -4.39
CA VAL A 158 5.87 -2.36 -2.97
C VAL A 158 7.12 -2.50 -2.12
N VAL A 159 7.36 -1.57 -1.19
CA VAL A 159 8.41 -1.70 -0.19
C VAL A 159 7.82 -2.25 1.09
N ALA A 160 8.29 -3.43 1.48
CA ALA A 160 7.92 -4.10 2.71
C ALA A 160 9.11 -4.14 3.68
N VAL A 161 8.81 -3.95 4.96
CA VAL A 161 9.82 -3.77 6.01
C VAL A 161 9.49 -4.66 7.20
N THR A 162 10.51 -5.35 7.70
CA THR A 162 10.45 -6.12 8.95
C THR A 162 11.64 -5.73 9.82
N GLN A 163 11.36 -5.32 11.05
CA GLN A 163 12.38 -4.97 12.03
C GLN A 163 12.61 -6.12 13.01
N ILE A 164 13.56 -6.99 12.64
CA ILE A 164 14.06 -8.04 13.52
C ILE A 164 15.36 -7.52 14.14
N ASP A 165 15.40 -7.45 15.47
CA ASP A 165 16.52 -6.91 16.26
C ASP A 165 16.80 -5.40 16.04
N ALA A 166 18.06 -4.97 16.18
CA ALA A 166 18.48 -3.57 16.08
C ALA A 166 18.64 -3.07 14.63
N GLU A 167 18.63 -3.98 13.64
CA GLU A 167 18.80 -3.67 12.22
C GLU A 167 17.54 -4.08 11.46
N GLY A 168 16.70 -3.11 11.08
CA GLY A 168 15.55 -3.41 10.23
C GLY A 168 15.97 -3.81 8.83
N LYS A 169 15.15 -4.62 8.18
CA LYS A 169 15.36 -5.09 6.80
C LYS A 169 14.19 -4.68 5.95
N ALA A 170 14.49 -4.32 4.71
CA ALA A 170 13.50 -3.98 3.72
C ALA A 170 13.75 -4.77 2.44
N HIS A 171 12.68 -5.03 1.71
CA HIS A 171 12.74 -5.55 0.35
C HIS A 171 11.75 -4.82 -0.53
N LEU A 172 12.10 -4.79 -1.82
CA LEU A 172 11.30 -4.22 -2.89
C LEU A 172 10.67 -5.35 -3.68
N ASP A 173 9.35 -5.37 -3.71
CA ASP A 173 8.55 -6.32 -4.46
C ASP A 173 7.98 -5.68 -5.72
N PHE A 174 8.11 -6.37 -6.84
CA PHE A 174 7.49 -6.02 -8.11
C PHE A 174 6.29 -6.93 -8.35
N HIS A 175 5.11 -6.33 -8.43
CA HIS A 175 3.86 -7.00 -8.74
C HIS A 175 3.37 -6.62 -10.13
N CYS A 176 2.81 -7.58 -10.84
CA CYS A 176 2.07 -7.31 -12.07
C CYS A 176 0.88 -6.38 -11.77
N ASN A 177 0.78 -5.26 -12.48
CA ASN A 177 -0.30 -4.31 -12.25
C ASN A 177 -1.69 -4.90 -12.55
N GLU A 178 -1.82 -5.79 -13.53
CA GLU A 178 -3.13 -6.34 -13.92
C GLU A 178 -3.72 -7.29 -12.87
N TYR A 179 -2.88 -8.14 -12.26
CA TYR A 179 -3.34 -9.25 -11.40
C TYR A 179 -2.82 -9.19 -9.95
N GLY A 180 -1.94 -8.25 -9.62
CA GLY A 180 -1.28 -8.16 -8.31
C GLY A 180 -0.31 -9.30 -8.00
N THR A 181 0.00 -10.15 -8.98
CA THR A 181 0.89 -11.31 -8.78
C THR A 181 2.32 -10.85 -8.59
N LEU A 182 2.99 -11.34 -7.54
CA LEU A 182 4.41 -11.08 -7.29
C LEU A 182 5.26 -11.68 -8.41
N LEU A 183 6.05 -10.83 -9.07
CA LEU A 183 6.98 -11.22 -10.13
C LEU A 183 8.39 -11.41 -9.59
N LYS A 184 8.84 -10.50 -8.71
CA LYS A 184 10.18 -10.54 -8.13
C LYS A 184 10.25 -9.77 -6.82
N SER A 185 11.02 -10.31 -5.88
CA SER A 185 11.37 -9.66 -4.61
C SER A 185 12.87 -9.41 -4.57
N ILE A 186 13.29 -8.23 -4.11
CA ILE A 186 14.69 -7.81 -4.03
C ILE A 186 15.00 -7.28 -2.64
N PRO A 187 15.87 -7.94 -1.86
CA PRO A 187 16.31 -7.41 -0.59
C PRO A 187 17.15 -6.15 -0.79
N LEU A 188 16.82 -5.10 -0.05
CA LEU A 188 17.66 -3.91 0.05
C LEU A 188 18.89 -4.22 0.92
N VAL A 189 20.07 -3.73 0.52
CA VAL A 189 21.34 -4.09 1.17
C VAL A 189 21.60 -3.29 2.45
N GLU A 190 21.09 -2.05 2.50
CA GLU A 190 21.13 -1.20 3.67
C GLU A 190 20.16 -1.65 4.76
N SER A 191 20.51 -1.34 6.00
CA SER A 191 19.59 -1.43 7.12
C SER A 191 18.46 -0.40 6.98
N TRP A 192 17.24 -0.80 7.31
CA TRP A 192 16.08 0.07 7.33
C TRP A 192 15.72 0.47 8.77
N ASP A 193 16.04 1.70 9.16
CA ASP A 193 15.63 2.26 10.46
C ASP A 193 14.29 2.99 10.31
N VAL A 194 13.21 2.40 10.82
CA VAL A 194 11.86 2.96 10.72
C VAL A 194 11.69 4.35 11.35
N THR A 195 12.67 4.82 12.14
CA THR A 195 12.66 6.16 12.72
C THR A 195 13.14 7.25 11.76
N TYR A 196 13.73 6.87 10.61
CA TYR A 196 14.20 7.80 9.59
C TYR A 196 13.16 8.01 8.50
N SER A 197 13.36 9.03 7.67
CA SER A 197 12.52 9.23 6.47
C SER A 197 13.15 8.47 5.31
N HIS A 198 12.34 7.66 4.63
CA HIS A 198 12.76 6.86 3.50
C HIS A 198 11.89 7.21 2.29
N GLU A 199 12.53 7.42 1.15
CA GLU A 199 11.87 7.57 -0.15
C GLU A 199 12.48 6.54 -1.10
N VAL A 200 11.65 5.78 -1.80
CA VAL A 200 12.09 4.80 -2.80
C VAL A 200 11.37 5.11 -4.09
N TYR A 201 12.13 5.26 -5.17
CA TYR A 201 11.60 5.50 -6.52
C TYR A 201 12.04 4.38 -7.43
N PHE A 202 11.13 3.94 -8.30
CA PHE A 202 11.39 2.96 -9.33
C PHE A 202 11.03 3.56 -10.70
N ASP A 203 12.00 3.55 -11.62
CA ASP A 203 11.86 4.05 -12.98
C ASP A 203 12.62 3.10 -13.92
N ARG A 204 11.90 2.36 -14.75
CA ARG A 204 12.43 1.30 -15.63
C ARG A 204 13.38 0.31 -14.94
N ASP A 205 14.69 0.50 -15.11
CA ASP A 205 15.73 -0.37 -14.59
C ASP A 205 16.44 0.21 -13.38
N LEU A 206 16.02 1.37 -12.87
CA LEU A 206 16.65 2.05 -11.75
C LEU A 206 15.75 2.08 -10.53
N VAL A 207 16.32 1.68 -9.40
CA VAL A 207 15.73 1.91 -8.07
C VAL A 207 16.60 2.90 -7.34
N LEU A 208 15.99 3.97 -6.85
CA LEU A 208 16.63 5.00 -6.06
C LEU A 208 16.04 4.97 -4.65
N HIS A 209 16.85 4.66 -3.65
CA HIS A 209 16.49 4.77 -2.24
C HIS A 209 17.22 5.96 -1.61
N ILE A 210 16.46 6.90 -1.04
CA ILE A 210 16.97 8.03 -0.29
C ILE A 210 16.58 7.84 1.17
N GLU A 211 17.58 7.81 2.03
CA GLU A 211 17.45 7.70 3.48
C GLU A 211 17.89 9.03 4.11
N GLN A 212 16.97 9.70 4.82
CA GLN A 212 17.29 10.91 5.58
C GLN A 212 17.48 10.57 7.07
N LYS A 213 18.75 10.51 7.47
CA LYS A 213 19.21 10.32 8.85
C LYS A 213 19.04 11.59 9.69
N PRO A 214 19.16 11.48 11.03
CA PRO A 214 19.16 12.62 11.93
C PRO A 214 20.20 13.67 11.51
N ASN A 215 19.93 14.93 11.84
CA ASN A 215 20.77 16.07 11.47
C ASN A 215 20.85 16.36 9.95
N ARG A 216 19.84 15.93 9.17
CA ARG A 216 19.75 16.17 7.71
C ARG A 216 20.92 15.56 6.95
N VAL A 217 21.40 14.41 7.41
CA VAL A 217 22.38 13.60 6.67
C VAL A 217 21.60 12.70 5.73
N PHE A 218 21.94 12.72 4.44
CA PHE A 218 21.27 11.92 3.43
C PHE A 218 22.20 10.80 2.96
N SER A 219 21.67 9.58 2.88
CA SER A 219 22.30 8.46 2.18
C SER A 219 21.46 8.15 0.94
N CYS A 220 22.11 7.86 -0.18
CA CYS A 220 21.47 7.60 -1.45
C CYS A 220 22.03 6.28 -1.99
N TYR A 221 21.13 5.33 -2.22
CA TYR A 221 21.44 4.00 -2.73
C TYR A 221 20.78 3.87 -4.11
N VAL A 222 21.57 3.47 -5.10
CA VAL A 222 21.11 3.35 -6.48
C VAL A 222 21.34 1.91 -6.90
N TYR A 223 20.26 1.24 -7.30
CA TYR A 223 20.29 -0.10 -7.84
C TYR A 223 19.98 -0.04 -9.32
N GLN A 224 20.69 -0.85 -10.09
CA GLN A 224 20.39 -1.08 -11.51
C GLN A 224 19.96 -2.53 -11.71
N MET A 225 18.79 -2.69 -12.31
CA MET A 225 18.19 -3.95 -12.66
C MET A 225 18.74 -4.41 -14.00
N VAL A 226 19.54 -5.46 -13.99
CA VAL A 226 20.12 -6.03 -15.22
C VAL A 226 19.26 -7.20 -15.67
N CYS A 227 18.67 -7.12 -16.87
CA CYS A 227 18.11 -8.28 -17.53
C CYS A 227 19.24 -9.15 -18.06
N ASN A 228 19.46 -10.32 -17.46
CA ASN A 228 20.35 -11.32 -18.01
C ASN A 228 19.66 -12.00 -19.21
N THR A 229 19.82 -11.44 -20.40
CA THR A 229 19.37 -12.04 -21.68
C THR A 229 20.08 -13.36 -22.02
N ALA A 230 21.09 -13.77 -21.26
CA ALA A 230 21.84 -15.00 -21.50
C ALA A 230 21.06 -16.30 -21.20
N GLU A 231 20.03 -16.28 -20.34
CA GLU A 231 19.24 -17.49 -20.04
C GLU A 231 18.17 -17.80 -21.10
N GLU A 232 17.75 -16.78 -21.88
CA GLU A 232 16.78 -16.94 -22.98
C GLU A 232 17.42 -17.63 -24.20
N GLU A 233 18.70 -17.37 -24.48
CA GLU A 233 19.40 -18.05 -25.58
C GLU A 233 19.75 -19.52 -25.25
N GLU A 234 19.97 -19.87 -23.98
CA GLU A 234 20.23 -21.26 -23.60
C GLU A 234 18.97 -22.15 -23.68
N THR A 235 17.79 -21.60 -23.46
CA THR A 235 16.53 -22.36 -23.56
C THR A 235 16.10 -22.58 -25.02
N ILE A 236 16.38 -21.62 -25.91
CA ILE A 236 16.16 -21.77 -27.36
C ILE A 236 17.17 -22.76 -27.97
N ASN A 237 18.43 -22.75 -27.52
CA ASN A 237 19.45 -23.67 -28.04
C ASN A 237 19.36 -25.11 -27.51
N ARG A 238 18.58 -25.36 -26.45
CA ARG A 238 18.30 -26.72 -25.94
C ARG A 238 17.05 -27.36 -26.56
N SER A 239 16.31 -26.62 -27.39
CA SER A 239 15.07 -27.08 -28.04
C SER A 239 15.19 -27.25 -29.56
N CYS A 240 16.41 -27.21 -30.11
CA CYS A 240 16.72 -27.56 -31.52
C CYS A 240 17.53 -28.86 -31.63
#